data_AF-A0A0F4V701-F1
#
_entry.id   AF-A0A0F4V701-F1
#
_cell.length_a   1.000
_cell.length_b   1.000
_cell.length_c   1.000
_cell.angle_alpha   90.00
_cell.angle_beta   90.00
_cell.angle_gamma   90.00
#
_symmetry.space_group_name_H-M   'P 1'
#
loop_
_entity.id
_entity.type
_entity.pdbx_description
1 polymer ?
#
loop_
_entity_poly.entity_id
_entity_poly.type
_entity_poly.pdbx_seq_one_letter_code
_entity_poly.pdbx_strand_id
1 'polypeptide(L)' 'MAENKGIVLEVTGDAKILGDRLLVQRAITNLVYNAVRHAASNSTVTLSIAAEGPSVTLAV' A
#
# COMPACT_ATOMS: atom_id res chain seq x y z
N MET A 1 0.66 -3.58 14.93
CA MET A 1 1.34 -2.25 14.88
C MET A 1 0.39 -1.13 14.44
N ALA A 2 -0.38 -1.29 13.35
CA ALA A 2 -1.40 -0.30 12.95
C ALA A 2 -2.52 -0.14 14.00
N GLU A 3 -3.00 -1.26 14.56
CA GLU A 3 -4.08 -1.29 15.55
C GLU A 3 -3.74 -0.54 16.85
N ASN A 4 -2.49 -0.64 17.31
CA ASN A 4 -2.02 0.07 18.53
C ASN A 4 -1.94 1.59 18.35
N LYS A 5 -1.94 2.10 17.12
CA LYS A 5 -1.93 3.55 16.82
C LYS A 5 -3.30 4.06 16.37
N GLY A 6 -4.32 3.20 16.29
CA GLY A 6 -5.62 3.57 15.71
C GLY A 6 -5.55 3.91 14.22
N ILE A 7 -4.54 3.40 13.49
CA ILE A 7 -4.38 3.68 12.07
C ILE A 7 -5.35 2.81 11.26
N VAL A 8 -6.10 3.45 10.37
CA VAL A 8 -6.98 2.77 9.41
C VAL A 8 -6.25 2.64 8.07
N LEU A 9 -6.32 1.46 7.45
CA LEU A 9 -5.84 1.24 6.09
C LEU A 9 -7.03 1.25 5.14
N GLU A 10 -6.97 2.10 4.11
CA GLU A 10 -7.91 2.10 3.01
C GLU A 10 -7.18 1.74 1.72
N VAL A 11 -7.84 0.97 0.86
CA VAL A 11 -7.32 0.60 -0.46
C VAL A 11 -8.30 1.07 -1.51
N THR A 12 -7.79 1.76 -2.53
CA THR A 12 -8.55 2.24 -3.67
C THR A 12 -7.93 1.73 -4.96
N GLY A 13 -8.77 1.23 -5.86
CA GLY A 13 -8.34 0.62 -7.12
C GLY A 13 -7.89 -0.84 -7.01
N ASP A 14 -7.62 -1.43 -8.16
CA ASP A 14 -7.11 -2.80 -8.33
C ASP A 14 -6.38 -2.88 -9.68
N ALA A 15 -5.38 -3.76 -9.77
CA ALA A 15 -4.66 -3.99 -11.00
C ALA A 15 -4.02 -5.38 -11.03
N LYS A 16 -3.74 -5.86 -12.25
CA LYS A 16 -3.02 -7.11 -12.49
C LYS A 16 -1.67 -6.82 -13.13
N ILE A 17 -0.63 -7.45 -12.61
CA ILE A 17 0.72 -7.36 -13.15
C ILE A 17 1.30 -8.75 -13.37
N LEU A 18 2.25 -8.84 -14.30
CA LEU A 18 3.14 -9.99 -14.43
C LEU A 18 4.43 -9.68 -13.66
N GLY A 19 4.86 -10.58 -12.78
CA GLY A 19 6.08 -10.39 -12.00
C GLY A 19 6.33 -11.52 -10.99
N ASP A 20 7.48 -11.43 -10.31
CA ASP A 20 7.81 -12.34 -9.22
C ASP A 20 6.93 -12.03 -8.00
N ARG A 21 6.09 -12.99 -7.62
CA ARG A 21 5.13 -12.86 -6.52
C ARG A 21 5.81 -12.47 -5.20
N LEU A 22 6.97 -13.04 -4.91
CA LEU A 22 7.66 -12.80 -3.64
C LEU A 22 8.27 -11.40 -3.62
N LEU A 23 8.86 -10.95 -4.72
CA LEU A 23 9.41 -9.60 -4.83
C LEU A 23 8.31 -8.52 -4.75
N VAL A 24 7.18 -8.73 -5.43
CA VAL A 24 6.04 -7.81 -5.38
C VAL A 24 5.45 -7.75 -3.97
N GLN A 25 5.21 -8.89 -3.34
CA GLN A 25 4.70 -8.93 -1.96
C GLN A 25 5.65 -8.20 -0.99
N ARG A 26 6.96 -8.38 -1.16
CA ARG A 26 7.97 -7.70 -0.34
C ARG A 26 7.95 -6.18 -0.55
N ALA A 27 7.83 -5.71 -1.79
CA ALA A 27 7.73 -4.29 -2.09
C ALA A 27 6.48 -3.66 -1.45
N ILE A 28 5.30 -4.31 -1.59
CA ILE A 28 4.05 -3.86 -0.97
C ILE A 28 4.18 -3.82 0.55
N THR A 29 4.71 -4.89 1.14
CA THR A 29 4.89 -4.97 2.61
C THR A 29 5.79 -3.84 3.11
N ASN A 30 6.89 -3.55 2.41
CA ASN A 30 7.78 -2.45 2.77
C ASN A 30 7.07 -1.09 2.67
N LEU A 31 6.26 -0.89 1.63
CA LEU A 31 5.51 0.35 1.44
C LEU A 31 4.47 0.55 2.55
N VAL A 32 3.66 -0.46 2.85
CA VAL A 32 2.64 -0.42 3.92
C VAL A 32 3.30 -0.26 5.29
N TYR A 33 4.40 -0.97 5.55
CA TYR A 33 5.12 -0.83 6.81
C TYR A 33 5.66 0.58 6.99
N ASN A 34 6.27 1.17 5.95
CA ASN A 34 6.74 2.54 5.99
C ASN A 34 5.60 3.52 6.23
N ALA A 35 4.47 3.34 5.54
CA ALA A 35 3.31 4.19 5.73
C ALA A 35 2.77 4.14 7.16
N VAL A 36 2.53 2.95 7.71
CA VAL A 36 2.05 2.78 9.09
C VAL A 36 3.06 3.28 10.13
N ARG A 37 4.36 3.09 9.88
CA ARG A 37 5.42 3.57 10.76
C ARG A 37 5.41 5.10 10.88
N HIS A 38 5.24 5.79 9.76
CA HIS A 38 5.32 7.24 9.64
C HIS A 38 3.97 7.96 9.76
N ALA A 39 2.86 7.25 9.67
CA ALA A 39 1.53 7.80 9.88
C ALA A 39 1.33 8.34 11.30
N ALA A 40 0.52 9.40 11.38
CA ALA A 40 0.05 9.95 12.63
C ALA A 40 -0.86 8.95 13.37
N SER A 41 -0.98 9.08 14.68
CA SER A 41 -1.94 8.29 15.44
C SER A 41 -3.37 8.67 15.04
N ASN A 42 -4.27 7.68 15.00
CA ASN A 42 -5.68 7.84 14.62
C ASN A 42 -5.92 8.42 13.22
N SER A 43 -4.97 8.24 12.29
CA SER A 43 -5.12 8.67 10.89
C SER A 43 -5.44 7.51 9.95
N THR A 44 -5.94 7.85 8.77
CA THR A 44 -6.10 6.91 7.67
C THR A 44 -4.87 6.96 6.76
N VAL A 45 -4.41 5.80 6.33
CA VAL A 45 -3.40 5.62 5.28
C VAL A 45 -4.12 5.03 4.07
N THR A 46 -4.06 5.74 2.94
CA THR A 46 -4.78 5.34 1.72
C THR A 46 -3.80 4.80 0.69
N LEU A 47 -3.90 3.51 0.39
CA LEU A 47 -3.22 2.87 -0.72
C LEU A 47 -4.02 3.12 -2.01
N SER A 48 -3.38 3.70 -3.01
CA SER A 48 -3.99 3.97 -4.32
C SER A 48 -3.32 3.13 -5.40
N ILE A 49 -4.14 2.40 -6.14
CA ILE A 49 -3.72 1.58 -7.27
C ILE A 49 -4.33 2.16 -8.54
N ALA A 50 -3.48 2.57 -9.48
CA ALA A 50 -3.89 3.10 -10.77
C ALA A 50 -3.26 2.28 -11.90
N ALA A 51 -4.04 1.97 -12.92
CA ALA A 51 -3.57 1.37 -14.15
C ALA A 51 -3.62 2.42 -15.26
N GLU A 52 -2.47 2.71 -15.86
CA GLU A 52 -2.30 3.69 -16.92
C GLU A 52 -1.62 3.01 -18.12
N GLY A 53 -2.45 2.60 -19.09
CA GLY A 53 -1.99 1.85 -20.25
C GLY A 53 -1.31 0.53 -19.83
N PRO A 54 -0.04 0.29 -20.20
CA PRO A 54 0.68 -0.93 -19.81
C PRO A 54 1.26 -0.86 -18.38
N SER A 55 1.16 0.29 -17.71
CA SER A 55 1.81 0.54 -16.42
C SER A 55 0.81 0.47 -15.28
N VAL A 56 1.28 0.00 -14.12
CA VAL A 56 0.52 0.00 -12.86
C VAL A 56 1.33 0.77 -11.82
N THR A 57 0.67 1.69 -11.15
CA THR A 57 1.23 2.51 -10.08
C THR A 57 0.56 2.14 -8.77
N LEU A 58 1.36 1.88 -7.74
CA LEU A 58 0.92 1.73 -6.35
C LEU A 58 1.54 2.88 -5.53
N ALA A 59 0.70 3.65 -4.84
CA ALA A 59 1.10 4.79 -4.03
C ALA A 59 0.41 4.77 -2.65
N VAL A 60 1.01 5.49 -1.69
CA VAL A 60 0.48 5.75 -0.35
C VAL A 60 0.52 7.23 -0.05
#